data_AF-A0A1Q6WGK0-F1
#
_entry.id   AF-A0A1Q6WGK0-F1
#
_cell.length_a   1.000
_cell.length_b   1.000
_cell.length_c   1.000
_cell.angle_alpha   90.00
_cell.angle_beta   90.00
_cell.angle_gamma   90.00
#
_symmetry.space_group_name_H-M   'P 1'
#
loop_
_entity.id
_entity.type
_entity.pdbx_description
1 polymer ?
#
loop_
_entity_poly.entity_id
_entity_poly.type
_entity_poly.pdbx_seq_one_letter_code
_entity_poly.pdbx_strand_id
1 'polypeptide(L)' 'MVGEAPIKQAVKWIDDQLSDNPRADRLKLVDQAARRFDLSPLDEEFLIRHLAQRGQGAG' A
#
# COMPACT_ATOMS: atom_id res chain seq x y z
N MET A 1 22.76 10.26 -0.04
CA MET A 1 21.38 10.45 0.45
C MET A 1 20.52 9.32 -0.09
N VAL A 2 20.32 8.25 0.66
CA VAL A 2 19.36 7.22 0.23
C VAL A 2 17.99 7.78 0.56
N GLY A 3 17.32 8.37 -0.43
CA GLY A 3 15.92 8.75 -0.29
C GLY A 3 15.10 7.55 0.18
N GLU A 4 14.06 7.79 0.97
CA GLU A 4 13.19 6.72 1.45
C GLU A 4 12.71 5.86 0.27
N ALA A 5 12.86 4.54 0.40
CA ALA A 5 12.48 3.59 -0.64
C ALA A 5 11.03 3.84 -1.07
N PRO A 6 10.72 3.84 -2.38
CA PRO A 6 9.39 4.18 -2.91
C PRO A 6 8.28 3.33 -2.30
N ILE A 7 8.59 2.07 -1.95
CA ILE A 7 7.70 1.17 -1.22
C ILE A 7 7.24 1.73 0.14
N LYS A 8 8.10 2.41 0.89
CA LYS A 8 7.74 3.00 2.20
C LYS A 8 6.79 4.18 2.02
N GLN A 9 7.03 4.98 0.99
CA GLN A 9 6.16 6.11 0.65
C GLN A 9 4.77 5.61 0.20
N ALA A 10 4.74 4.53 -0.57
CA ALA A 10 3.50 3.84 -0.97
C ALA A 10 2.71 3.30 0.23
N VAL A 11 3.37 2.62 1.17
CA VAL A 11 2.71 2.14 2.40
C VAL A 11 2.10 3.30 3.18
N LYS A 12 2.85 4.38 3.38
CA LYS A 12 2.36 5.56 4.11
C LYS A 12 1.15 6.19 3.43
N TRP A 13 1.19 6.29 2.10
CA TRP A 13 0.07 6.82 1.33
C TRP A 13 -1.17 5.94 1.43
N ILE A 14 -1.03 4.61 1.33
CA ILE A 14 -2.15 3.68 1.49
C ILE A 14 -2.76 3.77 2.90
N ASP A 15 -1.92 3.89 3.93
CA ASP A 15 -2.35 4.04 5.32
C ASP A 15 -3.18 5.31 5.52
N ASP A 16 -2.73 6.44 4.95
CA ASP A 16 -3.46 7.71 4.92
C ASP A 16 -4.84 7.57 4.25
N GLN A 17 -4.90 6.91 3.08
CA GLN A 17 -6.17 6.67 2.38
C GLN A 17 -7.12 5.75 3.16
N LEU A 18 -6.60 4.76 3.87
CA LEU A 18 -7.40 3.90 4.75
C LEU A 18 -7.82 4.61 6.04
N SER A 19 -7.05 5.58 6.51
CA SER A 19 -7.42 6.42 7.65
C SER A 19 -8.57 7.36 7.30
N ASP A 20 -8.55 7.96 6.10
CA ASP A 20 -9.64 8.80 5.59
C ASP A 20 -10.88 7.97 5.23
N ASN A 21 -10.67 6.85 4.54
CA ASN A 21 -11.74 5.93 4.14
C ASN A 21 -11.39 4.47 4.48
N PRO A 22 -11.75 3.97 5.68
CA PRO A 22 -11.43 2.61 6.10
C PRO A 22 -12.15 1.52 5.28
N ARG A 23 -13.13 1.90 4.47
CA ARG A 23 -13.85 1.02 3.53
C ARG A 23 -13.30 1.09 2.11
N ALA A 24 -12.24 1.86 1.87
CA ALA A 24 -11.60 1.90 0.56
C ALA A 24 -11.09 0.51 0.15
N ASP A 25 -11.18 0.24 -1.15
CA ASP A 25 -10.74 -1.02 -1.71
C ASP A 25 -9.21 -1.06 -1.71
N ARG A 26 -8.65 -1.95 -0.88
CA ARG A 26 -7.20 -2.07 -0.67
C ARG A 26 -6.46 -2.40 -1.96
N LEU A 27 -7.04 -3.22 -2.85
CA LEU A 27 -6.41 -3.56 -4.12
C LEU A 27 -6.33 -2.34 -5.04
N LYS A 28 -7.38 -1.51 -5.06
CA LYS A 28 -7.34 -0.25 -5.82
C LYS A 28 -6.31 0.73 -5.28
N LEU A 29 -6.16 0.83 -3.96
CA LEU A 29 -5.13 1.68 -3.35
C LEU A 29 -3.73 1.19 -3.71
N VAL A 30 -3.49 -0.12 -3.76
CA VAL A 30 -2.21 -0.67 -4.18
C VAL A 30 -1.88 -0.33 -5.64
N ASP A 31 -2.81 -0.53 -6.57
CA ASP A 31 -2.61 -0.17 -7.99
C ASP A 31 -2.32 1.33 -8.16
N GLN A 32 -3.03 2.19 -7.43
CA GLN A 32 -2.77 3.63 -7.44
C GLN A 32 -1.40 3.98 -6.88
N ALA A 33 -1.00 3.35 -5.77
CA ALA A 33 0.31 3.55 -5.18
C ALA A 33 1.43 3.06 -6.10
N ALA A 34 1.23 1.93 -6.77
CA ALA A 34 2.20 1.36 -7.69
C ALA A 34 2.53 2.30 -8.85
N ARG A 35 1.50 2.89 -9.46
CA ARG A 35 1.66 3.89 -10.53
C ARG A 35 2.22 5.22 -10.02
N ARG A 36 1.86 5.61 -8.80
CA ARG A 36 2.28 6.90 -8.22
C ARG A 36 3.76 6.92 -7.82
N PHE A 37 4.28 5.80 -7.35
CA PHE A 37 5.64 5.68 -6.80
C PHE A 37 6.58 4.86 -7.69
N ASP A 38 6.17 4.55 -8.93
CA ASP A 38 6.92 3.71 -9.87
C ASP A 38 7.36 2.39 -9.22
N LEU A 39 6.42 1.70 -8.59
CA LEU A 39 6.69 0.42 -7.93
C LEU A 39 6.83 -0.70 -8.95
N SER A 40 7.71 -1.65 -8.66
CA SER A 40 7.83 -2.87 -9.45
C SER A 40 6.66 -3.83 -9.15
N PRO A 41 6.36 -4.79 -10.05
CA PRO A 41 5.35 -5.82 -9.78
C PRO A 41 5.59 -6.58 -8.46
N LEU A 42 6.87 -6.75 -8.09
CA LEU A 42 7.26 -7.38 -6.82
C LEU A 42 6.86 -6.54 -5.59
N ASP A 43 7.02 -5.23 -5.69
CA ASP A 43 6.62 -4.28 -4.65
C ASP A 43 5.10 -4.25 -4.49
N GLU A 44 4.37 -4.31 -5.61
CA GLU A 44 2.91 -4.40 -5.62
C GLU A 44 2.41 -5.68 -4.92
N GLU A 45 3.00 -6.83 -5.24
CA GLU A 45 2.70 -8.10 -4.57
C GLU A 45 2.99 -8.03 -3.06
N PHE A 46 4.09 -7.40 -2.67
CA PHE A 46 4.42 -7.17 -1.27
C PHE A 46 3.32 -6.36 -0.57
N LEU A 47 2.84 -5.26 -1.18
CA LEU A 47 1.78 -4.44 -0.63
C LEU A 47 0.46 -5.21 -0.48
N ILE A 48 0.06 -5.99 -1.48
CA ILE A 48 -1.15 -6.82 -1.43
C ILE A 48 -1.08 -7.78 -0.24
N ARG A 49 0.03 -8.51 -0.11
CA ARG A 49 0.25 -9.46 0.99
C ARG A 49 0.28 -8.76 2.35
N HIS A 50 0.92 -7.60 2.43
CA HIS A 50 1.01 -6.79 3.65
C HIS A 50 -0.37 -6.31 4.12
N LEU A 51 -1.19 -5.81 3.21
CA LEU A 51 -2.55 -5.31 3.50
C LEU A 51 -3.55 -6.43 3.77
N ALA A 52 -3.40 -7.58 3.11
CA ALA A 52 -4.19 -8.77 3.41
C ALA A 52 -3.95 -9.24 4.85
N GLN A 53 -2.69 -9.36 5.29
CA GLN A 53 -2.35 -9.77 6.66
C GLN A 53 -2.87 -8.80 7.73
N ARG A 54 -2.86 -7.49 7.46
CA ARG A 54 -3.41 -6.46 8.35
C ARG A 54 -4.93 -6.55 8.53
N GLY A 55 -5.66 -7.04 7.53
CA GLY A 55 -7.11 -7.22 7.59
C GLY A 55 -7.58 -8.45 8.35
N GLN A 56 -6.72 -9.47 8.46
CA GLN A 56 -7.07 -10.79 8.98
C GLN A 56 -6.90 -10.90 10.51
N GLY A 57 -6.53 -9.81 11.19
CA GLY A 57 -6.40 -9.73 12.65
C GLY A 57 -7.60 -9.10 13.37
N ALA A 58 -8.68 -8.76 12.65
CA ALA A 58 -9.93 -8.27 13.22
C ALA A 58 -11.05 -9.26 12.90
N GLY A 59 -11.00 -10.43 13.55
CA GLY A 59 -12.02 -11.47 13.52
C GLY A 59 -12.12 -12.11 14.89
#